data_AF-Q3TUS2-F1
#
_entry.id   AF-Q3TUS2-F1
#
_cell.length_a   1.000
_cell.length_b   1.000
_cell.length_c   1.000
_cell.angle_alpha   90.00
_cell.angle_beta   90.00
_cell.angle_gamma   90.00
#
_symmetry.space_group_name_H-M   'P 1'
#
loop_
_entity.id
_entity.type
_entity.pdbx_description
1 polymer ?
#
loop_
_entity_poly.entity_id
_entity_poly.type
_entity_poly.pdbx_seq_one_letter_code
_entity_poly.pdbx_strand_id
1 'polypeptide(L)'
;AVQKLRREVEKAKRALSSQHQARIEIESFFEGEDFSETLTRAKFEELNMDLFRSTMKPVQKVLEDSDLKKSDIDEIVLVGGSTRIPKIQQLVKEFFNGKEPSRGINPDEAVAYGAAVQAGVLSGDQDTGDLVLLDVCPLTLGIETVGGVMTKLIPRNTVVPTKKSQIFSTASDNQPTVTIKVYEGERPLTKDNHLLGTFDLTGIPPAPRGVPQIEVTFEIDVNGILRVTAEDKGTG
;
A
#
# COMPACT_ATOMS: atom_id res chain seq x y z
N ALA A 1 -19.34 -7.36 -26.91
CA ALA A 1 -19.65 -8.34 -25.84
C ALA A 1 -19.05 -7.96 -24.48
N VAL A 2 -17.73 -8.03 -24.28
CA VAL A 2 -17.08 -7.94 -22.94
C VAL A 2 -17.45 -6.69 -22.13
N GLN A 3 -17.46 -5.50 -22.72
CA GLN A 3 -17.81 -4.26 -22.01
C GLN A 3 -19.28 -4.25 -21.53
N LYS A 4 -20.21 -4.75 -22.35
CA LYS A 4 -21.64 -4.89 -21.97
C LYS A 4 -21.76 -5.83 -20.76
N LEU A 5 -21.10 -6.99 -20.83
CA LEU A 5 -21.10 -7.96 -19.72
C LEU A 5 -20.51 -7.36 -18.44
N ARG A 6 -19.37 -6.68 -18.54
CA ARG A 6 -18.73 -6.03 -17.37
C ARG A 6 -19.68 -5.05 -16.68
N ARG A 7 -20.42 -4.24 -17.44
CA ARG A 7 -21.38 -3.28 -16.90
C ARG A 7 -22.52 -3.96 -16.15
N GLU A 8 -23.13 -4.99 -16.74
CA GLU A 8 -24.23 -5.70 -16.08
C GLU A 8 -23.77 -6.54 -14.89
N VAL A 9 -22.58 -7.15 -14.95
CA VAL A 9 -21.96 -7.84 -13.80
C VAL A 9 -21.69 -6.87 -12.65
N GLU A 10 -21.25 -5.64 -12.92
CA GLU A 10 -21.06 -4.65 -11.87
C GLU A 10 -22.38 -4.26 -11.17
N LYS A 11 -23.45 -4.08 -11.94
CA LYS A 11 -24.80 -3.85 -11.39
C LYS A 11 -25.28 -5.06 -10.59
N ALA A 12 -25.09 -6.27 -11.12
CA ALA A 12 -25.44 -7.50 -10.41
C ALA A 12 -24.69 -7.62 -9.09
N LYS A 13 -23.38 -7.32 -9.04
CA LYS A 13 -22.59 -7.28 -7.81
C LYS A 13 -23.17 -6.30 -6.77
N ARG A 14 -23.57 -5.10 -7.20
CA ARG A 14 -24.20 -4.10 -6.32
C ARG A 14 -25.55 -4.61 -5.80
N ALA A 15 -26.38 -5.19 -6.66
CA ALA A 15 -27.66 -5.79 -6.28
C ALA A 15 -27.49 -6.97 -5.31
N LEU A 16 -26.49 -7.83 -5.52
CA LEU A 16 -26.19 -8.97 -4.64
C LEU A 16 -25.74 -8.55 -3.24
N SER A 17 -25.35 -7.28 -3.03
CA SER A 17 -25.03 -6.76 -1.70
C SER A 17 -26.30 -6.54 -0.86
N SER A 18 -27.48 -6.39 -1.47
CA SER A 18 -28.77 -6.24 -0.78
C SER A 18 -29.71 -7.43 -1.00
N GLN A 19 -29.64 -8.09 -2.17
CA GLN A 19 -30.50 -9.19 -2.59
C GLN A 19 -29.74 -10.52 -2.71
N HIS A 20 -30.44 -11.64 -2.69
CA HIS A 20 -29.82 -12.98 -2.77
C HIS A 20 -29.56 -13.46 -4.21
N GLN A 21 -30.16 -12.82 -5.20
CA GLN A 21 -29.99 -13.15 -6.62
C GLN A 21 -30.12 -11.88 -7.48
N ALA A 22 -29.47 -11.87 -8.63
CA ALA A 22 -29.56 -10.80 -9.62
C ALA A 22 -29.58 -11.41 -11.03
N ARG A 23 -30.50 -10.93 -11.88
CA ARG A 23 -30.58 -11.37 -13.28
C ARG A 23 -29.72 -10.45 -14.16
N ILE A 24 -28.92 -11.05 -15.03
CA ILE A 24 -28.04 -10.39 -15.99
C ILE A 24 -28.66 -10.61 -17.36
N GLU A 25 -29.25 -9.55 -17.93
CA GLU A 25 -29.89 -9.57 -19.25
C GLU A 25 -29.16 -8.59 -20.17
N ILE A 26 -28.75 -9.05 -21.36
CA ILE A 26 -28.05 -8.25 -22.36
C ILE A 26 -28.59 -8.59 -23.75
N GLU A 27 -29.27 -7.64 -24.37
CA GLU A 27 -29.72 -7.75 -25.76
C GLU A 27 -28.55 -7.68 -26.74
N SER A 28 -28.62 -8.52 -27.79
CA SER A 28 -27.62 -8.64 -28.86
C SER A 28 -26.20 -8.66 -28.28
N PHE A 29 -25.95 -9.66 -27.43
CA PHE A 29 -24.72 -9.80 -26.66
C PHE A 29 -23.54 -10.19 -27.55
N PHE A 30 -23.73 -11.24 -28.37
CA PHE A 30 -22.72 -11.74 -29.30
C PHE A 30 -23.41 -12.38 -30.52
N GLU A 31 -22.98 -12.03 -31.74
CA GLU A 31 -23.52 -12.57 -33.01
C GLU A 31 -25.05 -12.47 -33.18
N GLY A 32 -25.69 -11.50 -32.52
CA GLY A 32 -27.14 -11.32 -32.57
C GLY A 32 -27.92 -12.06 -31.48
N GLU A 33 -27.25 -12.95 -30.73
CA GLU A 33 -27.85 -13.70 -29.63
C GLU A 33 -27.92 -12.86 -28.35
N ASP A 34 -29.03 -12.97 -27.62
CA ASP A 34 -29.22 -12.36 -26.31
C ASP A 34 -28.55 -13.19 -25.21
N PHE A 35 -28.21 -12.54 -24.09
CA PHE A 35 -27.69 -13.21 -22.90
C PHE A 35 -28.64 -12.98 -21.73
N SER A 36 -29.08 -14.05 -21.07
CA SER A 36 -29.95 -13.97 -19.88
C SER A 36 -29.57 -15.04 -18.87
N GLU A 37 -28.87 -14.66 -17.80
CA GLU A 37 -28.45 -15.58 -16.74
C GLU A 37 -28.77 -15.02 -15.35
N THR A 38 -29.02 -15.89 -14.37
CA THR A 38 -29.22 -15.48 -12.98
C THR A 38 -28.01 -15.81 -12.12
N LEU A 39 -27.42 -14.79 -11.50
CA LEU A 39 -26.32 -14.95 -10.56
C LEU A 39 -26.86 -14.91 -9.13
N THR A 40 -26.58 -15.94 -8.35
CA THR A 40 -26.92 -15.97 -6.92
C THR A 40 -25.77 -15.43 -6.07
N ARG A 41 -26.08 -14.90 -4.88
CA ARG A 41 -25.07 -14.45 -3.91
C ARG A 41 -24.15 -15.60 -3.52
N ALA A 42 -24.69 -16.79 -3.30
CA ALA A 42 -23.90 -17.98 -2.98
C ALA A 42 -22.87 -18.29 -4.08
N LYS A 43 -23.27 -18.22 -5.36
CA LYS A 43 -22.33 -18.45 -6.46
C LYS A 43 -21.29 -17.33 -6.58
N PHE A 44 -21.70 -16.08 -6.41
CA PHE A 44 -20.76 -14.94 -6.37
C PHE A 44 -19.72 -15.09 -5.25
N GLU A 45 -20.15 -15.50 -4.06
CA GLU A 45 -19.26 -15.75 -2.93
C GLU A 45 -18.33 -16.92 -3.17
N GLU A 46 -18.83 -18.03 -3.74
CA GLU A 46 -18.03 -19.19 -4.13
C GLU A 46 -16.92 -18.80 -5.11
N LEU A 47 -17.27 -18.03 -6.15
CA LEU A 47 -16.34 -17.58 -7.20
C LEU A 47 -15.23 -16.65 -6.70
N ASN A 48 -15.41 -15.99 -5.56
CA ASN A 48 -14.47 -14.99 -5.02
C ASN A 48 -13.99 -15.34 -3.61
N MET A 49 -14.25 -16.56 -3.12
CA MET A 49 -14.00 -16.91 -1.72
C MET A 49 -12.51 -16.83 -1.35
N ASP A 50 -11.64 -17.19 -2.29
CA ASP A 50 -10.18 -17.08 -2.16
C ASP A 50 -9.76 -15.60 -2.05
N LEU A 51 -10.28 -14.73 -2.91
CA LEU A 51 -10.03 -13.29 -2.88
C LEU A 51 -10.55 -12.67 -1.57
N PHE A 52 -11.76 -13.02 -1.14
CA PHE A 52 -12.34 -12.53 0.11
C PHE A 52 -11.53 -12.95 1.32
N ARG A 53 -11.12 -14.22 1.41
CA ARG A 53 -10.27 -14.71 2.52
C ARG A 53 -8.88 -14.09 2.49
N SER A 54 -8.33 -13.79 1.31
CA SER A 54 -7.02 -13.16 1.18
C SER A 54 -6.96 -11.79 1.86
N THR A 55 -8.10 -11.09 1.97
CA THR A 55 -8.18 -9.77 2.64
C THR A 55 -7.85 -9.81 4.13
N MET A 56 -7.98 -10.97 4.78
CA MET A 56 -7.66 -11.11 6.21
C MET A 56 -6.16 -11.22 6.48
N LYS A 57 -5.34 -11.57 5.48
CA LYS A 57 -3.89 -11.67 5.66
C LYS A 57 -3.26 -10.29 5.95
N PRO A 58 -3.58 -9.21 5.20
CA PRO A 58 -3.14 -7.86 5.57
C PRO A 58 -3.63 -7.40 6.94
N VAL A 59 -4.88 -7.73 7.32
CA VAL A 59 -5.44 -7.36 8.64
C VAL A 59 -4.67 -8.02 9.79
N GLN A 60 -4.32 -9.29 9.64
CA GLN A 60 -3.46 -9.99 10.61
C GLN A 60 -2.07 -9.36 10.67
N LYS A 61 -1.49 -9.03 9.50
CA LYS A 61 -0.15 -8.43 9.42
C LYS A 61 -0.09 -7.08 10.14
N VAL A 62 -1.06 -6.19 9.92
CA VAL A 62 -1.06 -4.87 10.59
C VAL A 62 -1.20 -4.99 12.12
N LEU A 63 -1.94 -5.98 12.62
CA LEU A 63 -2.00 -6.24 14.06
C LEU A 63 -0.65 -6.68 14.62
N GLU A 64 0.03 -7.58 13.92
CA GLU A 64 1.39 -8.04 14.30
C GLU A 64 2.39 -6.88 14.26
N ASP A 65 2.35 -6.07 13.20
CA ASP A 65 3.27 -4.95 13.04
C ASP A 65 3.04 -3.83 14.07
N SER A 66 1.81 -3.70 14.57
CA SER A 66 1.43 -2.71 15.59
C SER A 66 1.60 -3.25 17.01
N ASP A 67 1.96 -4.52 17.17
CA ASP A 67 2.00 -5.24 18.45
C ASP A 67 0.67 -5.14 19.24
N LEU A 68 -0.46 -5.17 18.52
CA LEU A 68 -1.81 -5.08 19.09
C LEU A 68 -2.57 -6.39 18.95
N LYS A 69 -3.35 -6.72 19.97
CA LYS A 69 -4.29 -7.83 19.92
C LYS A 69 -5.60 -7.36 19.29
N LYS A 70 -6.39 -8.31 18.81
CA LYS A 70 -7.74 -8.07 18.29
C LYS A 70 -8.66 -7.37 19.31
N SER A 71 -8.45 -7.62 20.60
CA SER A 71 -9.18 -6.99 21.70
C SER A 71 -8.87 -5.52 21.87
N ASP A 72 -7.71 -5.08 21.41
CA ASP A 72 -7.18 -3.73 21.64
C ASP A 72 -7.68 -2.77 20.56
N ILE A 73 -8.41 -3.28 19.56
CA ILE A 73 -9.02 -2.47 18.50
C ILE A 73 -10.36 -1.95 19.00
N ASP A 74 -10.45 -0.64 19.23
CA ASP A 74 -11.64 0.03 19.74
C ASP A 74 -12.74 0.21 18.68
N GLU A 75 -12.38 0.49 17.44
CA GLU A 75 -13.32 0.77 16.36
C GLU A 75 -12.86 0.13 15.05
N ILE A 76 -13.84 -0.30 14.24
CA ILE A 76 -13.59 -0.85 12.90
C ILE A 76 -14.36 0.00 11.91
N VAL A 77 -13.66 0.82 11.12
CA VAL A 77 -14.27 1.68 10.11
C VAL A 77 -14.14 1.03 8.74
N LEU A 78 -15.28 0.83 8.05
CA LEU A 78 -15.32 0.27 6.70
C LEU A 78 -15.29 1.39 5.65
N VAL A 79 -14.30 1.36 4.77
CA VAL A 79 -14.11 2.37 3.71
C VAL A 79 -14.08 1.70 2.33
N GLY A 80 -14.78 2.32 1.36
CA GLY A 80 -14.89 1.87 -0.02
C GLY A 80 -16.09 0.94 -0.28
N GLY A 81 -16.73 1.08 -1.45
CA GLY A 81 -17.98 0.38 -1.77
C GLY A 81 -17.93 -1.16 -1.74
N SER A 82 -16.77 -1.79 -1.91
CA SER A 82 -16.64 -3.26 -1.78
C SER A 82 -16.88 -3.76 -0.35
N THR A 83 -16.76 -2.90 0.65
CA THR A 83 -17.10 -3.23 2.06
C THR A 83 -18.61 -3.41 2.27
N ARG A 84 -19.45 -3.06 1.29
CA ARG A 84 -20.90 -3.33 1.31
C ARG A 84 -21.23 -4.81 1.06
N ILE A 85 -20.26 -5.61 0.58
CA ILE A 85 -20.46 -7.04 0.33
C ILE A 85 -20.68 -7.76 1.68
N PRO A 86 -21.82 -8.47 1.88
CA PRO A 86 -22.14 -9.12 3.16
C PRO A 86 -21.06 -10.10 3.63
N LYS A 87 -20.46 -10.86 2.71
CA LYS A 87 -19.37 -11.79 3.05
C LYS A 87 -18.13 -11.09 3.61
N ILE A 88 -17.78 -9.91 3.10
CA ILE A 88 -16.63 -9.13 3.61
C ILE A 88 -16.91 -8.65 5.04
N GLN A 89 -18.10 -8.09 5.28
CA GLN A 89 -18.50 -7.66 6.63
C GLN A 89 -18.53 -8.83 7.62
N GLN A 90 -19.04 -9.99 7.17
CA GLN A 90 -19.04 -11.21 7.95
C GLN A 90 -17.62 -11.64 8.31
N LEU A 91 -16.71 -11.71 7.35
CA LEU A 91 -15.31 -12.11 7.59
C LEU A 91 -14.61 -11.17 8.57
N VAL A 92 -14.80 -9.85 8.42
CA VAL A 92 -14.24 -8.85 9.35
C VAL A 92 -14.82 -9.03 10.75
N LYS A 93 -16.14 -9.17 10.87
CA LYS A 93 -16.82 -9.38 12.16
C LYS A 93 -16.37 -10.67 12.84
N GLU A 94 -16.29 -11.78 12.09
CA GLU A 94 -15.77 -13.06 12.60
C GLU A 94 -14.31 -12.94 13.04
N PHE A 95 -13.48 -12.23 12.27
CA PHE A 95 -12.08 -12.03 12.59
C PHE A 95 -11.90 -11.27 13.92
N PHE A 96 -12.75 -10.30 14.22
CA PHE A 96 -12.76 -9.54 15.47
C PHE A 96 -13.78 -10.06 16.50
N ASN A 97 -14.02 -11.37 16.54
CA ASN A 97 -14.81 -12.06 17.57
C ASN A 97 -16.23 -11.48 17.76
N GLY A 98 -16.87 -11.05 16.68
CA GLY A 98 -18.24 -10.51 16.70
C GLY A 98 -18.34 -8.99 16.83
N LYS A 99 -17.22 -8.26 16.93
CA LYS A 99 -17.22 -6.79 17.00
C LYS A 99 -17.87 -6.19 15.74
N GLU A 100 -18.86 -5.32 15.96
CA GLU A 100 -19.58 -4.65 14.88
C GLU A 100 -18.75 -3.50 14.29
N PRO A 101 -18.64 -3.40 12.96
CA PRO A 101 -18.05 -2.23 12.34
C PRO A 101 -18.91 -0.98 12.49
N SER A 102 -18.23 0.17 12.58
CA SER A 102 -18.82 1.49 12.65
C SER A 102 -19.67 1.80 11.41
N ARG A 103 -20.86 2.38 11.62
CA ARG A 103 -21.83 2.74 10.56
C ARG A 103 -22.06 4.25 10.41
N GLY A 104 -21.33 5.07 11.17
CA GLY A 104 -21.54 6.52 11.22
C GLY A 104 -21.06 7.29 9.99
N ILE A 105 -20.29 6.65 9.09
CA ILE A 105 -19.68 7.31 7.93
C ILE A 105 -20.05 6.54 6.67
N ASN A 106 -20.41 7.26 5.61
CA ASN A 106 -20.62 6.68 4.29
C ASN A 106 -19.28 6.15 3.74
N PRO A 107 -19.14 4.84 3.45
CA PRO A 107 -17.86 4.26 3.01
C PRO A 107 -17.32 4.85 1.71
N ASP A 108 -18.21 5.38 0.84
CA ASP A 108 -17.82 5.95 -0.46
C ASP A 108 -17.35 7.43 -0.34
N GLU A 109 -17.66 8.10 0.77
CA GLU A 109 -17.34 9.52 1.00
C GLU A 109 -16.31 9.73 2.13
N ALA A 110 -16.07 8.70 2.95
CA ALA A 110 -15.20 8.77 4.13
C ALA A 110 -13.83 9.39 3.85
N VAL A 111 -13.20 9.01 2.73
CA VAL A 111 -11.87 9.52 2.34
C VAL A 111 -11.94 11.00 1.96
N ALA A 112 -12.93 11.39 1.15
CA ALA A 112 -13.10 12.78 0.73
C ALA A 112 -13.43 13.69 1.93
N TYR A 113 -14.24 13.19 2.86
CA TYR A 113 -14.56 13.88 4.11
C TYR A 113 -13.30 14.10 4.97
N GLY A 114 -12.50 13.05 5.19
CA GLY A 114 -11.24 13.17 5.94
C GLY A 114 -10.24 14.14 5.29
N ALA A 115 -10.13 14.11 3.97
CA ALA A 115 -9.28 15.05 3.23
C ALA A 115 -9.77 16.51 3.35
N ALA A 116 -11.08 16.75 3.35
CA ALA A 116 -11.64 18.08 3.56
C ALA A 116 -11.36 18.62 4.97
N VAL A 117 -11.43 17.75 6.00
CA VAL A 117 -11.03 18.11 7.37
C VAL A 117 -9.54 18.47 7.42
N GLN A 118 -8.67 17.67 6.81
CA GLN A 118 -7.23 17.96 6.75
C GLN A 118 -6.93 19.27 6.02
N ALA A 119 -7.67 19.58 4.95
CA ALA A 119 -7.56 20.85 4.25
C ALA A 119 -7.94 22.04 5.16
N GLY A 120 -9.01 21.90 5.95
CA GLY A 120 -9.43 22.90 6.95
C GLY A 120 -8.37 23.17 8.02
N VAL A 121 -7.71 22.11 8.52
CA VAL A 121 -6.59 22.22 9.47
C VAL A 121 -5.44 23.02 8.84
N LEU A 122 -5.06 22.70 7.60
CA LEU A 122 -3.97 23.38 6.90
C LEU A 122 -4.30 24.84 6.53
N SER A 123 -5.58 25.18 6.33
CA SER A 123 -6.02 26.57 6.12
C SER A 123 -6.16 27.39 7.40
N GLY A 124 -6.01 26.76 8.57
CA GLY A 124 -6.09 27.44 9.87
C GLY A 124 -7.51 27.65 10.39
N ASP A 125 -8.48 26.81 10.01
CA ASP A 125 -9.84 26.86 10.57
C ASP A 125 -9.81 26.52 12.07
N GLN A 126 -10.28 27.47 12.89
CA GLN A 126 -10.21 27.40 14.35
C GLN A 126 -11.08 26.29 14.97
N ASP A 127 -12.03 25.74 14.21
CA ASP A 127 -12.93 24.66 14.65
C ASP A 127 -12.31 23.25 14.51
N THR A 128 -11.10 23.12 13.96
CA THR A 128 -10.48 21.81 13.65
C THR A 128 -9.62 21.22 14.78
N GLY A 129 -9.45 21.94 15.89
CA GLY A 129 -8.75 21.46 17.10
C GLY A 129 -7.26 21.15 16.89
N ASP A 130 -6.60 20.67 17.95
CA ASP A 130 -5.19 20.25 17.94
C ASP A 130 -5.03 18.87 17.26
N LEU A 131 -5.39 18.77 15.97
CA LEU A 131 -5.19 17.53 15.21
C LEU A 131 -3.72 17.40 14.79
N VAL A 132 -3.07 16.33 15.24
CA VAL A 132 -1.72 15.95 14.79
C VAL A 132 -1.82 14.68 13.94
N LEU A 133 -1.48 14.79 12.66
CA LEU A 133 -1.38 13.66 11.75
C LEU A 133 0.05 13.10 11.79
N LEU A 134 0.19 11.84 12.21
CA LEU A 134 1.41 11.07 12.09
C LEU A 134 1.17 9.95 11.09
N ASP A 135 1.88 10.00 9.96
CA ASP A 135 1.84 8.96 8.94
C ASP A 135 3.12 8.11 9.01
N VAL A 136 3.13 6.97 8.33
CA VAL A 136 4.25 6.03 8.34
C VAL A 136 4.58 5.51 6.93
N CYS A 137 5.83 5.10 6.74
CA CYS A 137 6.27 4.50 5.48
C CYS A 137 5.65 3.09 5.30
N PRO A 138 4.89 2.81 4.22
CA PRO A 138 4.11 1.57 4.10
C PRO A 138 4.96 0.33 3.78
N LEU A 139 6.13 0.52 3.18
CA LEU A 139 7.08 -0.52 2.80
C LEU A 139 8.51 -0.08 3.14
N THR A 140 9.37 -1.04 3.39
CA THR A 140 10.78 -0.77 3.67
C THR A 140 11.47 -0.23 2.42
N LEU A 141 12.19 0.88 2.60
CA LEU A 141 13.03 1.50 1.57
C LEU A 141 14.50 1.22 1.84
N GLY A 142 15.25 1.00 0.77
CA GLY A 142 16.64 0.63 0.85
C GLY A 142 17.35 0.61 -0.49
N ILE A 143 18.57 0.09 -0.49
CA ILE A 143 19.41 -0.01 -1.68
C ILE A 143 19.91 -1.43 -1.93
N GLU A 144 20.31 -1.68 -3.18
CA GLU A 144 21.07 -2.88 -3.54
C GLU A 144 22.51 -2.78 -3.07
N THR A 145 22.97 -3.81 -2.34
CA THR A 145 24.38 -4.03 -2.04
C THR A 145 24.91 -5.26 -2.78
N VAL A 146 26.22 -5.51 -2.63
CA VAL A 146 26.93 -6.60 -3.32
C VAL A 146 26.19 -7.92 -3.13
N GLY A 147 25.94 -8.63 -4.24
CA GLY A 147 25.21 -9.90 -4.24
C GLY A 147 23.69 -9.77 -4.43
N GLY A 148 23.17 -8.58 -4.76
CA GLY A 148 21.73 -8.38 -4.97
C GLY A 148 20.92 -8.41 -3.68
N VAL A 149 21.55 -8.02 -2.57
CA VAL A 149 20.95 -8.03 -1.24
C VAL A 149 20.29 -6.68 -0.95
N MET A 150 19.09 -6.73 -0.37
CA MET A 150 18.35 -5.54 0.03
C MET A 150 18.89 -5.03 1.38
N THR A 151 19.55 -3.87 1.37
CA THR A 151 19.98 -3.19 2.59
C THR A 151 18.99 -2.08 2.94
N LYS A 152 18.35 -2.22 4.11
CA LYS A 152 17.24 -1.37 4.56
C LYS A 152 17.77 -0.06 5.15
N LEU A 153 17.27 1.09 4.70
CA LEU A 153 17.59 2.40 5.29
C LEU A 153 16.42 2.97 6.10
N ILE A 154 15.20 2.89 5.55
CA ILE A 154 13.97 3.28 6.25
C ILE A 154 13.07 2.05 6.33
N PRO A 155 12.98 1.40 7.51
CA PRO A 155 12.06 0.28 7.72
C PRO A 155 10.60 0.70 7.53
N ARG A 156 9.78 -0.24 7.08
CA ARG A 156 8.31 -0.11 7.13
C ARG A 156 7.83 0.31 8.52
N ASN A 157 6.76 1.10 8.54
CA ASN A 157 6.15 1.72 9.72
C ASN A 157 7.01 2.79 10.42
N THR A 158 8.11 3.24 9.81
CA THR A 158 8.82 4.43 10.28
C THR A 158 7.94 5.67 10.09
N VAL A 159 7.77 6.46 11.15
CA VAL A 159 7.02 7.74 11.13
C VAL A 159 7.63 8.70 10.12
N VAL A 160 6.78 9.37 9.33
CA VAL A 160 7.17 10.42 8.38
C VAL A 160 6.70 11.80 8.88
N PRO A 161 7.44 12.89 8.62
CA PRO A 161 8.68 12.96 7.84
C PRO A 161 9.90 12.35 8.56
N THR A 162 10.86 11.81 7.80
CA THR A 162 12.05 11.17 8.37
C THR A 162 13.26 11.28 7.46
N LYS A 163 14.46 11.24 8.05
CA LYS A 163 15.75 11.25 7.37
C LYS A 163 16.66 10.20 7.98
N LYS A 164 17.20 9.31 7.13
CA LYS A 164 18.14 8.24 7.53
C LYS A 164 19.32 8.22 6.58
N SER A 165 20.52 8.15 7.16
CA SER A 165 21.78 8.12 6.41
C SER A 165 22.57 6.88 6.82
N GLN A 166 23.24 6.26 5.85
CA GLN A 166 24.11 5.13 6.08
C GLN A 166 25.33 5.20 5.16
N ILE A 167 26.50 4.83 5.70
CA ILE A 167 27.76 4.84 4.97
C ILE A 167 27.95 3.51 4.25
N PHE A 168 28.28 3.60 2.97
CA PHE A 168 28.65 2.51 2.08
C PHE A 168 30.06 2.76 1.52
N SER A 169 30.60 1.78 0.81
CA SER A 169 31.91 1.86 0.18
C SER A 169 31.95 1.08 -1.14
N THR A 170 32.98 1.29 -1.94
CA THR A 170 33.28 0.57 -3.18
C THR A 170 33.52 -0.92 -2.96
N ALA A 171 33.12 -1.73 -3.95
CA ALA A 171 33.26 -3.18 -3.95
C ALA A 171 34.55 -3.67 -4.66
N SER A 172 35.22 -2.78 -5.41
CA SER A 172 36.45 -3.08 -6.14
C SER A 172 37.48 -1.96 -5.98
N ASP A 173 38.76 -2.31 -6.10
CA ASP A 173 39.86 -1.34 -6.01
C ASP A 173 39.76 -0.33 -7.16
N ASN A 174 39.99 0.95 -6.85
CA ASN A 174 39.95 2.06 -7.82
C ASN A 174 38.63 2.18 -8.60
N GLN A 175 37.50 1.77 -8.00
CA GLN A 175 36.18 1.87 -8.60
C GLN A 175 35.79 3.36 -8.81
N PRO A 176 35.60 3.84 -10.05
CA PRO A 176 35.39 5.27 -10.33
C PRO A 176 33.93 5.71 -10.18
N THR A 177 32.98 4.76 -10.19
CA THR A 177 31.54 5.01 -10.16
C THR A 177 30.84 4.00 -9.25
N VAL A 178 29.93 4.49 -8.41
CA VAL A 178 29.01 3.67 -7.62
C VAL A 178 27.58 3.91 -8.08
N THR A 179 26.94 2.85 -8.56
CA THR A 179 25.54 2.88 -8.95
C THR A 179 24.66 2.57 -7.74
N ILE A 180 23.77 3.51 -7.42
CA ILE A 180 22.82 3.38 -6.33
C ILE A 180 21.47 3.00 -6.93
N LYS A 181 21.03 1.79 -6.62
CA LYS A 181 19.71 1.30 -7.01
C LYS A 181 18.80 1.32 -5.80
N VAL A 182 17.73 2.08 -5.88
CA VAL A 182 16.77 2.31 -4.81
C VAL A 182 15.60 1.33 -4.96
N TYR A 183 15.29 0.60 -3.90
CA TYR A 183 14.24 -0.41 -3.87
C TYR A 183 13.22 -0.16 -2.77
N GLU A 184 12.01 -0.66 -3.00
CA GLU A 184 10.90 -0.73 -2.05
C GLU A 184 10.45 -2.20 -1.90
N GLY A 185 10.41 -2.70 -0.67
CA GLY A 185 9.87 -4.03 -0.38
C GLY A 185 10.48 -4.73 0.84
N GLU A 186 9.86 -5.84 1.22
CA GLU A 186 10.18 -6.59 2.45
C GLU A 186 11.05 -7.83 2.21
N ARG A 187 11.38 -8.15 0.95
CA ARG A 187 12.16 -9.35 0.62
C ARG A 187 13.65 -9.10 0.83
N PRO A 188 14.44 -10.13 1.20
CA PRO A 188 15.87 -9.97 1.47
C PRO A 188 16.71 -9.74 0.20
N LEU A 189 16.21 -10.12 -0.98
CA LEU A 189 16.90 -9.95 -2.26
C LEU A 189 16.19 -8.91 -3.12
N THR A 190 16.96 -8.06 -3.79
CA THR A 190 16.44 -6.92 -4.57
C THR A 190 15.62 -7.36 -5.79
N LYS A 191 15.95 -8.52 -6.38
CA LYS A 191 15.19 -9.12 -7.50
C LYS A 191 13.72 -9.40 -7.18
N ASP A 192 13.38 -9.56 -5.90
CA ASP A 192 12.03 -9.87 -5.43
C ASP A 192 11.31 -8.61 -4.86
N ASN A 193 11.94 -7.43 -4.97
CA ASN A 193 11.42 -6.13 -4.54
C ASN A 193 11.18 -5.21 -5.74
N HIS A 194 10.52 -4.07 -5.50
CA HIS A 194 10.23 -3.10 -6.54
C HIS A 194 11.37 -2.09 -6.69
N LEU A 195 11.92 -1.93 -7.90
CA LEU A 195 12.92 -0.91 -8.20
C LEU A 195 12.24 0.45 -8.40
N LEU A 196 12.60 1.43 -7.57
CA LEU A 196 12.09 2.80 -7.67
C LEU A 196 12.91 3.66 -8.64
N GLY A 197 14.22 3.45 -8.68
CA GLY A 197 15.10 4.23 -9.54
C GLY A 197 16.57 3.92 -9.33
N THR A 198 17.39 4.45 -10.24
CA THR A 198 18.85 4.25 -10.24
C THR A 198 19.53 5.56 -10.56
N PHE A 199 20.63 5.84 -9.87
CA PHE A 199 21.51 6.96 -10.20
C PHE A 199 22.96 6.62 -9.87
N ASP A 200 23.88 7.28 -10.53
CA ASP A 200 25.32 7.03 -10.40
C ASP A 200 25.99 8.17 -9.64
N LEU A 201 26.83 7.81 -8.67
CA LEU A 201 27.84 8.70 -8.10
C LEU A 201 29.16 8.44 -8.84
N THR A 202 29.57 9.37 -9.69
CA THR A 202 30.81 9.30 -10.47
C THR A 202 31.91 10.17 -9.84
N GLY A 203 33.15 9.96 -10.24
CA GLY A 203 34.27 10.79 -9.80
C GLY A 203 34.89 10.37 -8.47
N ILE A 204 34.68 9.11 -8.06
CA ILE A 204 35.25 8.57 -6.82
C ILE A 204 36.78 8.47 -6.98
N PRO A 205 37.57 9.06 -6.06
CA PRO A 205 39.02 8.98 -6.12
C PRO A 205 39.55 7.53 -6.09
N PRO A 206 40.64 7.21 -6.83
CA PRO A 206 41.25 5.90 -6.77
C PRO A 206 41.71 5.54 -5.35
N ALA A 207 41.08 4.55 -4.75
CA ALA A 207 41.41 4.03 -3.44
C ALA A 207 41.20 2.51 -3.39
N PRO A 208 41.83 1.78 -2.44
CA PRO A 208 41.52 0.38 -2.20
C PRO A 208 40.03 0.18 -1.91
N ARG A 209 39.49 -0.99 -2.25
CA ARG A 209 38.10 -1.36 -1.92
C ARG A 209 37.84 -1.18 -0.43
N GLY A 210 36.64 -0.72 -0.07
CA GLY A 210 36.29 -0.51 1.34
C GLY A 210 36.77 0.82 1.95
N VAL A 211 37.56 1.63 1.24
CA VAL A 211 38.11 2.90 1.75
C VAL A 211 37.21 4.11 1.48
N PRO A 212 36.65 4.32 0.26
CA PRO A 212 35.75 5.44 0.00
C PRO A 212 34.51 5.41 0.91
N GLN A 213 34.15 6.55 1.51
CA GLN A 213 33.00 6.66 2.40
C GLN A 213 31.86 7.38 1.68
N ILE A 214 30.90 6.60 1.18
CA ILE A 214 29.75 7.11 0.45
C ILE A 214 28.55 7.12 1.39
N GLU A 215 28.15 8.32 1.83
CA GLU A 215 26.97 8.49 2.66
C GLU A 215 25.74 8.55 1.76
N VAL A 216 24.88 7.54 1.86
CA VAL A 216 23.60 7.50 1.18
C VAL A 216 22.51 7.91 2.17
N THR A 217 21.76 8.93 1.81
CA THR A 217 20.73 9.54 2.66
C THR A 217 19.37 9.44 2.00
N PHE A 218 18.43 8.85 2.73
CA PHE A 218 17.02 8.77 2.37
C PHE A 218 16.24 9.78 3.21
N GLU A 219 15.48 10.63 2.56
CA GLU A 219 14.60 11.60 3.19
C GLU A 219 13.19 11.42 2.64
N ILE A 220 12.21 11.31 3.54
CA ILE A 220 10.79 11.30 3.20
C ILE A 220 10.17 12.53 3.83
N ASP A 221 9.57 13.39 3.00
CA ASP A 221 8.88 14.58 3.48
C ASP A 221 7.44 14.29 3.94
N VAL A 222 6.75 15.34 4.39
CA VAL A 222 5.37 15.27 4.91
C VAL A 222 4.36 14.75 3.88
N ASN A 223 4.68 14.81 2.59
CA ASN A 223 3.81 14.30 1.51
C ASN A 223 4.18 12.86 1.12
N GLY A 224 5.13 12.23 1.81
CA GLY A 224 5.63 10.90 1.47
C GLY A 224 6.58 10.88 0.26
N ILE A 225 7.09 12.04 -0.18
CA ILE A 225 8.01 12.10 -1.33
C ILE A 225 9.41 11.69 -0.88
N LEU A 226 9.93 10.62 -1.48
CA LEU A 226 11.29 10.13 -1.26
C LEU A 226 12.31 10.97 -2.05
N ARG A 227 13.32 11.49 -1.35
CA ARG A 227 14.56 12.03 -1.93
C ARG A 227 15.72 11.15 -1.47
N VAL A 228 16.48 10.66 -2.44
CA VAL A 228 17.71 9.91 -2.17
C VAL A 228 18.89 10.74 -2.64
N THR A 229 19.86 10.91 -1.75
CA THR A 229 21.11 11.63 -2.02
C THR A 229 22.28 10.74 -1.68
N ALA A 230 23.39 10.93 -2.39
CA ALA A 230 24.63 10.25 -2.10
C ALA A 230 25.79 11.22 -2.21
N GLU A 231 26.67 11.18 -1.22
CA GLU A 231 27.79 12.10 -1.08
C GLU A 231 29.04 11.30 -0.71
N ASP A 232 30.16 11.55 -1.41
CA ASP A 232 31.46 11.04 -0.98
C ASP A 232 32.01 11.98 0.10
N LYS A 233 32.12 11.48 1.33
CA LYS A 233 32.60 12.27 2.48
C LYS A 233 34.03 12.80 2.28
N GLY A 234 34.82 12.21 1.38
CA GLY A 234 36.18 12.64 1.08
C GLY A 234 36.24 13.89 0.21
N THR A 235 35.26 14.10 -0.68
CA THR A 235 35.27 15.18 -1.66
C THR A 235 34.18 16.23 -1.45
N GLY A 236 33.13 15.89 -0.66
CA GLY A 236 31.86 16.62 -0.67
C GLY A 236 31.10 16.40 -1.96
#